data_AF-A0A8T3THW6-F1
#
_entry.id   AF-A0A8T3THW6-F1
#
_cell.length_a   1.000
_cell.length_b   1.000
_cell.length_c   1.000
_cell.angle_alpha   90.00
_cell.angle_beta   90.00
_cell.angle_gamma   90.00
#
_symmetry.space_group_name_H-M   'P 1'
#
loop_
_entity.id
_entity.type
_entity.pdbx_description
1 polymer ?
#
loop_
_entity_poly.entity_id
_entity_poly.type
_entity_poly.pdbx_seq_one_letter_code
_entity_poly.pdbx_strand_id
1 'polypeptide(L)'
;MERERDLVAALRAELAGVEPARSCCRRSERAALGRAATGRARSAAVARLAVRLEERAGRQEGGGTAGPTDLDWDSAEEHCRMAWLRGRFLVDGSLTFSPGQTHLELVVPSEEGEVLAARLAALEMPASWRLRRGRAVITWKGREVVISFLRRIGATAAVLDLESRGVVQSLHGQLNRVLNAESANLRRSVAASSRQLAAIEHLQASGQWEGLPALDRRIARLRCQAPEQNLRELAERLGLSRARVQRSFQRLEAQAERIRATSGMG
;
A
#
# COMPACT_ATOMS: atom_id res chain seq x y z
N MET A 1 -11.02 12.21 4.33
CA MET A 1 -12.19 12.86 3.70
C MET A 1 -11.88 14.32 3.32
N GLU A 2 -11.80 15.29 4.25
CA GLU A 2 -11.51 16.70 3.90
C GLU A 2 -10.10 16.88 3.31
N ARG A 3 -9.07 16.43 4.05
CA ARG A 3 -7.66 16.39 3.59
C ARG A 3 -7.40 15.63 2.28
N GLU A 4 -8.29 14.72 1.89
CA GLU A 4 -8.17 13.94 0.63
C GLU A 4 -8.77 14.71 -0.55
N ARG A 5 -9.90 15.39 -0.33
CA ARG A 5 -10.50 16.28 -1.33
C ARG A 5 -9.57 17.46 -1.65
N ASP A 6 -8.91 17.99 -0.63
CA ASP A 6 -7.93 19.07 -0.77
C ASP A 6 -6.72 18.64 -1.61
N LEU A 7 -6.24 17.41 -1.41
CA LEU A 7 -5.12 16.85 -2.19
C LEU A 7 -5.47 16.72 -3.67
N VAL A 8 -6.65 16.19 -3.99
CA VAL A 8 -7.08 16.02 -5.39
C VAL A 8 -7.32 17.38 -6.06
N ALA A 9 -7.86 18.35 -5.32
CA ALA A 9 -8.02 19.72 -5.82
C ALA A 9 -6.67 20.40 -6.07
N ALA A 10 -5.72 20.28 -5.13
CA ALA A 10 -4.36 20.80 -5.25
C ALA A 10 -3.61 20.15 -6.42
N LEU A 11 -3.68 18.83 -6.57
CA LEU A 11 -3.12 18.11 -7.72
C LEU A 11 -3.65 18.64 -9.05
N ARG A 12 -4.97 18.83 -9.17
CA ARG A 12 -5.56 19.38 -10.39
C ARG A 12 -5.14 20.83 -10.63
N ALA A 13 -5.00 21.64 -9.58
CA ALA A 13 -4.53 23.02 -9.70
C ALA A 13 -3.07 23.08 -10.15
N GLU A 14 -2.22 22.22 -9.61
CA GLU A 14 -0.82 22.05 -10.01
C GLU A 14 -0.71 21.64 -11.48
N LEU A 15 -1.37 20.54 -11.87
CA LEU A 15 -1.35 20.06 -13.24
C LEU A 15 -1.91 21.10 -14.23
N ALA A 16 -2.97 21.81 -13.85
CA ALA A 16 -3.50 22.90 -14.66
C ALA A 16 -2.59 24.14 -14.70
N GLY A 17 -1.60 24.24 -13.81
CA GLY A 17 -0.56 25.26 -13.82
C GLY A 17 0.69 24.89 -14.63
N VAL A 18 0.82 23.63 -15.06
CA VAL A 18 1.93 23.20 -15.92
C VAL A 18 1.87 23.95 -17.24
N GLU A 19 2.98 24.61 -17.60
CA GLU A 19 3.12 25.32 -18.88
C GLU A 19 3.96 24.50 -19.86
N PRO A 20 3.37 23.89 -20.90
CA PRO A 20 4.14 23.13 -21.87
C PRO A 20 5.02 24.08 -22.70
N ALA A 21 6.33 23.89 -22.62
CA ALA A 21 7.31 24.71 -23.33
C ALA A 21 7.11 24.67 -24.86
N ARG A 22 6.83 23.49 -25.42
CA ARG A 22 6.69 23.27 -26.86
C ARG A 22 5.26 23.51 -27.34
N SER A 23 5.11 24.11 -28.54
CA SER A 23 3.80 24.34 -29.16
C SER A 23 3.06 23.04 -29.48
N CYS A 24 3.78 21.97 -29.86
CA CYS A 24 3.20 20.64 -30.06
C CYS A 24 2.56 20.08 -28.77
N CYS A 25 3.23 20.17 -27.62
CA CYS A 25 2.64 19.76 -26.34
C CYS A 25 1.38 20.55 -25.98
N ARG A 26 1.39 21.87 -26.23
CA ARG A 26 0.21 22.71 -26.01
C ARG A 26 -0.98 22.26 -26.87
N ARG A 27 -0.74 21.94 -28.15
CA ARG A 27 -1.77 21.38 -29.04
C ARG A 27 -2.28 20.03 -28.54
N SER A 28 -1.39 19.13 -28.13
CA SER A 28 -1.77 17.80 -27.63
C SER A 28 -2.60 17.87 -26.35
N GLU A 29 -2.22 18.73 -25.41
CA GLU A 29 -2.99 18.95 -24.18
C GLU A 29 -4.35 19.60 -24.46
N ARG A 30 -4.40 20.59 -25.37
CA ARG A 30 -5.64 21.22 -25.82
C ARG A 30 -6.60 20.21 -26.45
N ALA A 31 -6.10 19.34 -27.32
CA ALA A 31 -6.86 18.26 -27.94
C ALA A 31 -7.50 17.35 -26.88
N ALA A 32 -6.72 16.94 -25.87
CA ALA A 32 -7.22 16.12 -24.77
C ALA A 32 -8.29 16.81 -23.90
N LEU A 33 -8.21 18.13 -23.71
CA LEU A 33 -9.24 18.87 -22.96
C LEU A 33 -10.58 18.89 -23.73
N GLY A 34 -10.54 18.81 -25.07
CA GLY A 34 -11.71 18.79 -25.93
C GLY A 34 -12.71 19.92 -25.59
N ARG A 35 -14.01 19.59 -25.55
CA ARG A 35 -15.07 20.54 -25.18
C ARG A 35 -15.11 20.92 -23.69
N ALA A 36 -14.28 20.34 -22.82
CA ALA A 36 -14.16 20.86 -21.46
C ALA A 36 -13.62 22.30 -21.45
N ALA A 37 -12.93 22.70 -22.54
CA ALA A 37 -12.50 24.06 -22.82
C ALA A 37 -13.65 25.05 -23.05
N THR A 38 -14.85 24.59 -23.41
CA THR A 38 -15.97 25.43 -23.85
C THR A 38 -17.12 25.50 -22.83
N GLY A 39 -16.83 25.41 -21.53
CA GLY A 39 -17.79 25.75 -20.45
C GLY A 39 -18.25 24.62 -19.51
N ARG A 40 -17.69 23.40 -19.60
CA ARG A 40 -18.01 22.27 -18.69
C ARG A 40 -16.83 21.79 -17.84
N ALA A 41 -15.87 22.67 -17.59
CA ALA A 41 -14.67 22.34 -16.81
C ALA A 41 -15.04 21.92 -15.37
N ARG A 42 -14.42 20.84 -14.88
CA ARG A 42 -14.62 20.33 -13.51
C ARG A 42 -14.04 21.24 -12.42
N SER A 43 -13.20 22.21 -12.80
CA SER A 43 -12.63 23.20 -11.88
C SER A 43 -12.28 24.50 -12.60
N ALA A 44 -12.21 25.60 -11.84
CA ALA A 44 -11.76 26.89 -12.36
C ALA A 44 -10.32 26.85 -12.90
N ALA A 45 -9.46 25.98 -12.35
CA ALA A 45 -8.09 25.81 -12.83
C ALA A 45 -8.06 25.21 -14.24
N VAL A 46 -8.89 24.20 -14.51
CA VAL A 46 -9.01 23.59 -15.85
C VAL A 46 -9.63 24.58 -16.85
N ALA A 47 -10.63 25.35 -16.43
CA ALA A 47 -11.22 26.40 -17.27
C ALA A 47 -10.18 27.45 -17.68
N ARG A 48 -9.37 27.93 -16.73
CA ARG A 48 -8.29 28.89 -17.02
C ARG A 48 -7.22 28.29 -17.93
N LEU A 49 -6.84 27.03 -17.73
CA LEU A 49 -5.89 26.35 -18.62
C LEU A 49 -6.41 26.32 -20.05
N ALA A 50 -7.68 25.93 -20.24
CA ALA A 50 -8.29 25.88 -21.56
C ALA A 50 -8.25 27.23 -22.28
N VAL A 51 -8.68 28.31 -21.61
CA VAL A 51 -8.62 29.66 -22.17
C VAL A 51 -7.20 30.05 -22.59
N ARG A 52 -6.20 29.80 -21.72
CA ARG A 52 -4.79 30.10 -22.04
C ARG A 52 -4.27 29.31 -23.24
N LEU A 53 -4.68 28.05 -23.40
CA LEU A 53 -4.26 27.23 -24.53
C LEU A 53 -4.92 27.70 -25.84
N GLU A 54 -6.18 28.11 -25.80
CA GLU A 54 -6.90 28.69 -26.95
C GLU A 54 -6.32 30.04 -27.39
N GLU A 55 -6.07 30.95 -26.45
CA GLU A 55 -5.43 32.25 -26.75
C GLU A 55 -4.06 32.08 -27.41
N ARG A 56 -3.26 31.12 -26.93
CA ARG A 56 -1.94 30.83 -27.50
C ARG A 56 -2.04 30.17 -28.87
N ALA A 57 -3.07 29.36 -29.12
CA ALA A 57 -3.32 28.78 -30.44
C ALA A 57 -3.72 29.86 -31.47
N GLY A 58 -4.65 30.74 -31.11
CA GLY A 58 -5.11 31.82 -31.99
C GLY A 58 -4.04 32.87 -32.32
N ARG A 59 -3.04 33.07 -31.46
CA ARG A 59 -1.86 33.91 -31.76
C ARG A 59 -0.87 33.24 -32.72
N GLN A 60 -0.91 31.92 -32.85
CA GLN A 60 0.05 31.12 -33.60
C GLN A 60 -0.51 30.68 -34.96
N GLU A 61 -1.84 30.62 -35.09
CA GLU A 61 -2.58 30.32 -36.31
C GLU A 61 -3.33 31.58 -36.76
N GLY A 62 -2.69 32.41 -37.58
CA GLY A 62 -3.36 33.52 -38.25
C GLY A 62 -4.48 33.00 -39.16
N GLY A 63 -5.72 33.02 -38.67
CA GLY A 63 -6.94 32.84 -39.48
C GLY A 63 -7.18 31.44 -40.06
N GLY A 64 -6.67 30.36 -39.44
CA GLY A 64 -6.93 28.98 -39.87
C GLY A 64 -7.93 28.26 -38.97
N THR A 65 -8.92 27.59 -39.55
CA THR A 65 -9.91 26.77 -38.85
C THR A 65 -9.25 25.65 -38.06
N ALA A 66 -9.69 25.48 -36.81
CA ALA A 66 -9.32 24.43 -35.85
C ALA A 66 -8.74 23.16 -36.49
N GLY A 67 -7.41 23.00 -36.41
CA GLY A 67 -6.71 21.76 -36.75
C GLY A 67 -7.19 20.57 -35.90
N PRO A 68 -6.82 19.33 -36.29
CA PRO A 68 -7.47 18.10 -35.84
C PRO A 68 -7.62 18.03 -34.32
N THR A 69 -8.84 17.77 -33.88
CA THR A 69 -9.25 17.66 -32.47
C THR A 69 -8.64 16.47 -31.73
N ASP A 70 -7.89 15.61 -32.41
CA ASP A 70 -7.27 14.42 -31.84
C ASP A 70 -5.76 14.37 -32.07
N LEU A 71 -5.07 13.86 -31.05
CA LEU A 71 -3.66 13.49 -31.13
C LEU A 71 -3.52 12.22 -31.96
N ASP A 72 -2.74 12.27 -33.04
CA ASP A 72 -2.22 11.06 -33.66
C ASP A 72 -1.18 10.44 -32.71
N TRP A 73 -1.62 9.45 -31.93
CA TRP A 73 -0.82 8.85 -30.87
C TRP A 73 0.44 8.17 -31.41
N ASP A 74 0.34 7.52 -32.57
CA ASP A 74 1.36 6.61 -33.06
C ASP A 74 2.55 7.39 -33.62
N SER A 75 2.31 8.54 -34.24
CA SER A 75 3.36 9.48 -34.69
C SER A 75 3.79 10.50 -33.62
N ALA A 76 3.04 10.64 -32.52
CA ALA A 76 3.36 11.62 -31.50
C ALA A 76 4.61 11.25 -30.68
N GLU A 77 5.49 12.24 -30.50
CA GLU A 77 6.57 12.17 -29.53
C GLU A 77 6.05 11.93 -28.10
N GLU A 78 6.86 11.28 -27.26
CA GLU A 78 6.46 10.94 -25.89
C GLU A 78 6.00 12.16 -25.08
N HIS A 79 6.67 13.30 -25.21
CA HIS A 79 6.29 14.52 -24.52
C HIS A 79 4.89 15.04 -24.91
N CYS A 80 4.45 14.79 -26.16
CA CYS A 80 3.10 15.11 -26.64
C CYS A 80 2.07 14.15 -26.04
N ARG A 81 2.40 12.85 -26.00
CA ARG A 81 1.57 11.81 -25.34
C ARG A 81 1.38 12.14 -23.85
N MET A 82 2.43 12.57 -23.14
CA MET A 82 2.33 12.97 -21.73
C MET A 82 1.48 14.22 -21.54
N ALA A 83 1.61 15.22 -22.42
CA ALA A 83 0.77 16.42 -22.38
C ALA A 83 -0.71 16.10 -22.65
N TRP A 84 -0.99 15.18 -23.57
CA TRP A 84 -2.34 14.68 -23.84
C TRP A 84 -2.90 13.90 -22.65
N LEU A 85 -2.11 13.00 -22.04
CA LEU A 85 -2.54 12.27 -20.83
C LEU A 85 -2.80 13.19 -19.64
N ARG A 86 -2.03 14.28 -19.47
CA ARG A 86 -2.33 15.32 -18.47
C ARG A 86 -3.69 15.94 -18.73
N GLY A 87 -3.97 16.34 -19.97
CA GLY A 87 -5.29 16.88 -20.35
C GLY A 87 -6.42 15.88 -20.09
N ARG A 88 -6.24 14.60 -20.44
CA ARG A 88 -7.23 13.54 -20.17
C ARG A 88 -7.45 13.34 -18.68
N PHE A 89 -6.40 13.35 -17.86
CA PHE A 89 -6.56 13.25 -16.42
C PHE A 89 -7.35 14.43 -15.84
N LEU A 90 -7.11 15.65 -16.33
CA LEU A 90 -7.82 16.85 -15.86
C LEU A 90 -9.33 16.80 -16.18
N VAL A 91 -9.72 16.19 -17.30
CA VAL A 91 -11.13 16.08 -17.72
C VAL A 91 -11.80 14.81 -17.21
N ASP A 92 -11.18 13.65 -17.40
CA ASP A 92 -11.80 12.34 -17.18
C ASP A 92 -11.28 11.62 -15.93
N GLY A 93 -10.24 12.16 -15.31
CA GLY A 93 -9.53 11.50 -14.22
C GLY A 93 -10.13 11.71 -12.83
N SER A 94 -9.94 10.70 -11.98
CA SER A 94 -10.16 10.75 -10.54
C SER A 94 -9.05 10.02 -9.80
N LEU A 95 -8.67 10.54 -8.64
CA LEU A 95 -7.68 9.94 -7.76
C LEU A 95 -8.34 9.67 -6.40
N THR A 96 -8.16 8.45 -5.91
CA THR A 96 -8.45 8.07 -4.53
C THR A 96 -7.14 7.77 -3.84
N PHE A 97 -6.89 8.45 -2.73
CA PHE A 97 -5.69 8.26 -1.94
C PHE A 97 -6.06 8.18 -0.45
N SER A 98 -6.15 6.96 0.07
CA SER A 98 -6.40 6.68 1.49
C SER A 98 -5.48 5.56 2.00
N PRO A 99 -5.33 5.40 3.34
CA PRO A 99 -4.50 4.35 3.91
C PRO A 99 -4.86 2.95 3.37
N GLY A 100 -3.94 2.34 2.62
CA GLY A 100 -4.13 1.00 2.04
C GLY A 100 -4.95 0.96 0.74
N GLN A 101 -5.48 2.09 0.27
CA GLN A 101 -6.24 2.17 -0.99
C GLN A 101 -5.79 3.41 -1.79
N THR A 102 -4.91 3.18 -2.75
CA THR A 102 -4.52 4.17 -3.75
C THR A 102 -4.93 3.67 -5.12
N HIS A 103 -5.79 4.42 -5.80
CA HIS A 103 -6.16 4.13 -7.19
C HIS A 103 -6.44 5.40 -7.98
N LEU A 104 -6.13 5.34 -9.26
CA LEU A 104 -6.43 6.38 -10.24
C LEU A 104 -7.33 5.77 -11.32
N GLU A 105 -8.40 6.48 -11.69
CA GLU A 105 -9.27 6.10 -12.78
C GLU A 105 -9.30 7.17 -13.87
N LEU A 106 -9.41 6.76 -15.15
CA LEU A 106 -9.83 7.58 -16.27
C LEU A 106 -11.14 6.99 -16.83
N VAL A 107 -12.18 7.81 -16.97
CA VAL A 107 -13.50 7.37 -17.47
C VAL A 107 -13.71 7.85 -18.90
N VAL A 108 -13.41 7.00 -19.86
CA VAL A 108 -13.41 7.30 -21.30
C VAL A 108 -14.58 6.62 -22.04
N PRO A 109 -14.89 7.01 -23.28
CA PRO A 109 -15.83 6.27 -24.14
C PRO A 109 -15.47 4.78 -24.21
N SER A 110 -16.48 3.92 -24.36
CA SER A 110 -16.33 2.46 -24.35
C SER A 110 -15.31 1.95 -25.37
N GLU A 111 -15.35 2.52 -26.57
CA GLU A 111 -14.55 2.19 -27.74
C GLU A 111 -13.07 2.55 -27.58
N GLU A 112 -12.73 3.46 -26.65
CA GLU A 112 -11.35 3.86 -26.39
C GLU A 112 -10.64 2.95 -25.39
N GLY A 113 -11.38 2.17 -24.59
CA GLY A 113 -10.85 1.50 -23.40
C GLY A 113 -9.67 0.58 -23.68
N GLU A 114 -9.84 -0.33 -24.62
CA GLU A 114 -8.83 -1.33 -24.98
C GLU A 114 -7.61 -0.69 -25.64
N VAL A 115 -7.84 0.18 -26.62
CA VAL A 115 -6.77 0.87 -27.37
C VAL A 115 -5.93 1.73 -26.44
N LEU A 116 -6.56 2.50 -25.54
CA LEU A 116 -5.84 3.34 -24.60
C LEU A 116 -5.07 2.50 -23.56
N ALA A 117 -5.61 1.38 -23.10
CA ALA A 117 -4.88 0.48 -22.21
C ALA A 117 -3.62 -0.13 -22.88
N ALA A 118 -3.72 -0.54 -24.15
CA ALA A 118 -2.57 -1.04 -24.91
C ALA A 118 -1.51 0.05 -25.11
N ARG A 119 -1.93 1.27 -25.47
CA ARG A 119 -1.06 2.45 -25.59
C ARG A 119 -0.34 2.80 -24.28
N LEU A 120 -1.02 2.70 -23.15
CA LEU A 120 -0.44 2.91 -21.82
C LEU A 120 0.55 1.81 -21.44
N ALA A 121 0.27 0.56 -21.79
CA ALA A 121 1.20 -0.55 -21.58
C ALA A 121 2.48 -0.38 -22.41
N ALA A 122 2.37 0.07 -23.66
CA ALA A 122 3.52 0.38 -24.53
C ALA A 122 4.39 1.53 -23.98
N LEU A 123 3.80 2.40 -23.15
CA LEU A 123 4.53 3.42 -22.41
C LEU A 123 5.10 2.91 -21.08
N GLU A 124 5.05 1.63 -20.74
CA GLU A 124 5.44 1.12 -19.42
C GLU A 124 4.58 1.68 -18.26
N MET A 125 3.32 2.04 -18.54
CA MET A 125 2.31 2.39 -17.52
C MET A 125 1.08 1.48 -17.62
N PRO A 126 1.24 0.16 -17.51
CA PRO A 126 0.15 -0.77 -17.71
C PRO A 126 -1.03 -0.43 -16.78
N ALA A 127 -2.22 -0.39 -17.37
CA ALA A 127 -3.46 -0.08 -16.67
C ALA A 127 -4.48 -1.19 -16.97
N SER A 128 -5.25 -1.55 -15.94
CA SER A 128 -6.41 -2.41 -16.15
C SER A 128 -7.54 -1.59 -16.76
N TRP A 129 -8.39 -2.18 -17.59
CA TRP A 129 -9.60 -1.52 -18.06
C TRP A 129 -10.81 -2.45 -17.96
N ARG A 130 -12.00 -1.85 -17.81
CA ARG A 130 -13.29 -2.56 -17.79
C ARG A 130 -14.42 -1.64 -18.23
N LEU A 131 -15.52 -2.21 -18.69
CA LEU A 131 -16.76 -1.47 -18.92
C LEU A 131 -17.53 -1.27 -17.61
N ARG A 132 -17.97 -0.04 -17.35
CA ARG A 132 -18.82 0.34 -16.22
C ARG A 132 -19.88 1.34 -16.70
N ARG A 133 -21.15 0.94 -16.66
CA ARG A 133 -22.30 1.79 -17.07
C ARG A 133 -22.13 2.38 -18.49
N GLY A 134 -21.73 1.55 -19.45
CA GLY A 134 -21.53 1.97 -20.85
C GLY A 134 -20.29 2.84 -21.12
N ARG A 135 -19.38 2.96 -20.15
CA ARG A 135 -18.11 3.70 -20.28
C ARG A 135 -16.94 2.78 -20.00
N ALA A 136 -15.80 3.01 -20.65
CA ALA A 136 -14.57 2.32 -20.28
C ALA A 136 -13.91 3.04 -19.10
N VAL A 137 -13.46 2.26 -18.11
CA VAL A 137 -12.78 2.75 -16.92
C VAL A 137 -11.40 2.15 -16.88
N ILE A 138 -10.40 2.99 -17.14
CA ILE A 138 -8.98 2.63 -17.07
C ILE A 138 -8.51 2.91 -15.65
N THR A 139 -7.87 1.94 -15.01
CA THR A 139 -7.54 1.97 -13.58
C THR A 139 -6.10 1.54 -13.31
N TRP A 140 -5.39 2.36 -12.55
CA TRP A 140 -4.16 2.00 -11.85
C TRP A 140 -4.47 1.75 -10.38
N LYS A 141 -4.00 0.62 -9.85
CA LYS A 141 -4.15 0.25 -8.44
C LYS A 141 -2.78 0.08 -7.81
N GLY A 142 -2.59 0.71 -6.66
CA GLY A 142 -1.33 0.69 -5.96
C GLY A 142 -0.64 2.05 -6.02
N ARG A 143 0.04 2.36 -4.94
CA ARG A 143 0.63 3.67 -4.72
C ARG A 143 1.78 3.95 -5.69
N GLU A 144 2.66 3.00 -5.91
CA GLU A 144 3.83 3.15 -6.78
C GLU A 144 3.42 3.45 -8.23
N VAL A 145 2.52 2.63 -8.79
CA VAL A 145 2.06 2.82 -10.18
C VAL A 145 1.32 4.14 -10.37
N VAL A 146 0.53 4.58 -9.38
CA VAL A 146 -0.17 5.88 -9.42
C VAL A 146 0.84 7.04 -9.34
N ILE A 147 1.82 6.97 -8.44
CA ILE A 147 2.87 7.98 -8.32
C ILE A 147 3.69 8.08 -9.61
N SER A 148 4.07 6.94 -10.21
CA SER A 148 4.79 6.91 -11.49
C SER A 148 4.01 7.57 -12.62
N PHE A 149 2.70 7.31 -12.73
CA PHE A 149 1.84 7.99 -13.70
C PHE A 149 1.79 9.51 -13.44
N LEU A 150 1.52 9.93 -12.19
CA LEU A 150 1.43 11.35 -11.81
C LEU A 150 2.74 12.11 -12.09
N ARG A 151 3.88 11.48 -11.81
CA ARG A 151 5.22 12.03 -12.10
C ARG A 151 5.39 12.29 -13.59
N ARG A 152 4.99 11.36 -14.45
CA ARG A 152 5.16 11.47 -15.91
C ARG A 152 4.27 12.54 -16.55
N ILE A 153 3.10 12.79 -15.99
CA ILE A 153 2.24 13.89 -16.46
C ILE A 153 2.59 15.26 -15.86
N GLY A 154 3.56 15.33 -14.94
CA GLY A 154 4.12 16.58 -14.42
C GLY A 154 3.59 17.04 -13.06
N ALA A 155 3.06 16.13 -12.23
CA ALA A 155 2.59 16.46 -10.87
C ALA A 155 3.73 16.40 -9.83
N THR A 156 4.72 17.27 -9.93
CA THR A 156 5.92 17.28 -9.08
C THR A 156 5.64 17.46 -7.58
N ALA A 157 4.91 18.51 -7.19
CA ALA A 157 4.62 18.82 -5.80
C ALA A 157 3.66 17.81 -5.17
N ALA A 158 2.61 17.41 -5.89
CA ALA A 158 1.71 16.37 -5.42
C ALA A 158 2.42 15.02 -5.27
N VAL A 159 3.34 14.65 -6.17
CA VAL A 159 4.15 13.44 -5.99
C VAL A 159 5.00 13.53 -4.73
N LEU A 160 5.65 14.67 -4.46
CA LEU A 160 6.45 14.85 -3.25
C LEU A 160 5.62 14.75 -1.97
N ASP A 161 4.44 15.39 -1.93
CA ASP A 161 3.51 15.30 -0.79
C ASP A 161 2.97 13.88 -0.61
N LEU A 162 2.64 13.20 -1.72
CA LEU A 162 2.28 11.79 -1.67
C LEU A 162 3.41 10.97 -1.09
N GLU A 163 4.64 11.11 -1.59
CA GLU A 163 5.86 10.41 -1.15
C GLU A 163 6.13 10.59 0.35
N SER A 164 6.11 11.83 0.85
CA SER A 164 6.32 12.13 2.26
C SER A 164 5.29 11.45 3.18
N ARG A 165 4.00 11.45 2.80
CA ARG A 165 2.93 10.77 3.54
C ARG A 165 3.09 9.25 3.58
N GLY A 166 3.64 8.66 2.52
CA GLY A 166 3.84 7.21 2.44
C GLY A 166 4.95 6.69 3.34
N VAL A 167 5.99 7.49 3.59
CA VAL A 167 7.09 7.12 4.50
C VAL A 167 6.53 6.89 5.90
N VAL A 168 5.77 7.85 6.42
CA VAL A 168 5.17 7.77 7.76
C VAL A 168 4.23 6.56 7.88
N GLN A 169 3.40 6.31 6.86
CA GLN A 169 2.49 5.18 6.88
C GLN A 169 3.21 3.83 6.81
N SER A 170 4.27 3.71 5.99
CA SER A 170 5.08 2.49 5.91
C SER A 170 5.74 2.17 7.25
N LEU A 171 6.31 3.18 7.92
CA LEU A 171 6.91 3.05 9.24
C LEU A 171 5.90 2.61 10.30
N HIS A 172 4.72 3.24 10.37
CA HIS A 172 3.65 2.78 11.27
C HIS A 172 3.20 1.34 10.96
N GLY A 173 3.09 0.98 9.67
CA GLY A 173 2.76 -0.38 9.26
C GLY A 173 3.81 -1.41 9.70
N GLN A 174 5.10 -1.07 9.60
CA GLN A 174 6.19 -1.91 10.09
C GLN A 174 6.16 -2.03 11.62
N LEU A 175 6.03 -0.93 12.35
CA LEU A 175 5.94 -0.94 13.82
C LEU A 175 4.74 -1.76 14.29
N ASN A 176 3.57 -1.59 13.68
CA ASN A 176 2.38 -2.37 14.04
C ASN A 176 2.60 -3.87 13.82
N ARG A 177 3.27 -4.27 12.74
CA ARG A 177 3.61 -5.68 12.51
C ARG A 177 4.56 -6.21 13.58
N VAL A 178 5.59 -5.45 13.93
CA VAL A 178 6.55 -5.81 14.99
C VAL A 178 5.85 -5.93 16.34
N LEU A 179 5.10 -4.90 16.74
CA LEU A 179 4.37 -4.88 18.01
C LEU A 179 3.35 -6.01 18.10
N ASN A 180 2.62 -6.31 17.01
CA ASN A 180 1.70 -7.45 16.99
C ASN A 180 2.44 -8.79 17.13
N ALA A 181 3.59 -8.95 16.49
CA ALA A 181 4.41 -10.16 16.62
C ALA A 181 4.96 -10.31 18.04
N GLU A 182 5.46 -9.23 18.64
CA GLU A 182 5.95 -9.21 20.03
C GLU A 182 4.84 -9.50 21.03
N SER A 183 3.68 -8.85 20.91
CA SER A 183 2.52 -9.09 21.77
C SER A 183 2.05 -10.54 21.66
N ALA A 184 1.99 -11.10 20.45
CA ALA A 184 1.64 -12.51 20.23
C ALA A 184 2.69 -13.47 20.82
N ASN A 185 3.98 -13.14 20.70
CA ASN A 185 5.07 -13.91 21.32
C ASN A 185 4.97 -13.88 22.85
N LEU A 186 4.71 -12.72 23.43
CA LEU A 186 4.56 -12.55 24.89
C LEU A 186 3.37 -13.37 25.41
N ARG A 187 2.20 -13.26 24.78
CA ARG A 187 1.01 -14.07 25.14
C ARG A 187 1.28 -15.57 25.11
N ARG A 188 1.96 -16.06 24.06
CA ARG A 188 2.37 -17.47 23.98
C ARG A 188 3.34 -17.87 25.08
N SER A 189 4.31 -17.01 25.39
CA SER A 189 5.30 -17.24 26.45
C SER A 189 4.64 -17.31 27.83
N VAL A 190 3.73 -16.38 28.14
CA VAL A 190 2.95 -16.37 29.39
C VAL A 190 2.12 -17.66 29.50
N ALA A 191 1.34 -18.00 28.47
CA ALA A 191 0.54 -19.22 28.49
C ALA A 191 1.38 -20.50 28.65
N ALA A 192 2.56 -20.56 28.02
CA ALA A 192 3.48 -21.69 28.19
C ALA A 192 4.06 -21.74 29.61
N SER A 193 4.47 -20.60 30.17
CA SER A 193 5.00 -20.53 31.54
C SER A 193 3.96 -21.00 32.57
N SER A 194 2.70 -20.55 32.44
CA SER A 194 1.61 -21.00 33.32
C SER A 194 1.39 -22.50 33.27
N ARG A 195 1.37 -23.12 32.07
CA ARG A 195 1.25 -24.59 31.94
C ARG A 195 2.43 -25.33 32.53
N GLN A 196 3.65 -24.84 32.30
CA GLN A 196 4.88 -25.44 32.83
C GLN A 196 4.90 -25.41 34.35
N LEU A 197 4.54 -24.27 34.96
CA LEU A 197 4.47 -24.14 36.42
C LEU A 197 3.43 -25.08 37.03
N ALA A 198 2.24 -25.17 36.44
CA ALA A 198 1.20 -26.09 36.90
C ALA A 198 1.59 -27.58 36.77
N ALA A 199 2.35 -27.93 35.73
CA ALA A 199 2.90 -29.28 35.57
C ALA A 199 3.97 -29.58 36.63
N ILE A 200 4.85 -28.62 36.90
CA ILE A 200 5.90 -28.74 37.92
C ILE A 200 5.28 -28.90 39.32
N GLU A 201 4.31 -28.07 39.67
CA GLU A 201 3.59 -28.15 40.94
C GLU A 201 2.91 -29.51 41.12
N HIS A 202 2.26 -30.03 40.08
CA HIS A 202 1.62 -31.35 40.13
C HIS A 202 2.63 -32.49 40.30
N LEU A 203 3.78 -32.42 39.63
CA LEU A 203 4.87 -33.40 39.78
C LEU A 203 5.48 -33.39 41.19
N GLN A 204 5.52 -32.22 41.84
CA GLN A 204 5.98 -32.09 43.22
C GLN A 204 4.98 -32.70 44.20
N ALA A 205 3.68 -32.46 44.00
CA ALA A 205 2.63 -33.00 44.87
C ALA A 205 2.44 -34.52 44.75
N SER A 206 2.77 -35.13 43.59
CA SER A 206 2.56 -36.56 43.34
C SER A 206 3.63 -37.50 43.90
N GLY A 207 4.68 -36.96 44.53
CA GLY A 207 5.83 -37.74 45.03
C GLY A 207 6.77 -38.28 43.93
N GLN A 208 6.49 -38.05 42.64
CA GLN A 208 7.33 -38.53 41.53
C GLN A 208 8.49 -37.59 41.17
N TRP A 209 8.59 -36.44 41.85
CA TRP A 209 9.61 -35.42 41.60
C TRP A 209 11.04 -35.96 41.67
N GLU A 210 11.32 -36.85 42.63
CA GLU A 210 12.66 -37.41 42.85
C GLU A 210 13.08 -38.43 41.78
N GLY A 211 12.11 -38.97 41.03
CA GLY A 211 12.37 -39.85 39.88
C GLY A 211 12.74 -39.12 38.59
N LEU A 212 12.61 -37.79 38.55
CA LEU A 212 12.91 -37.00 37.35
C LEU A 212 14.42 -36.92 37.07
N PRO A 213 14.84 -36.92 35.79
CA PRO A 213 16.23 -36.67 35.42
C PRO A 213 16.77 -35.38 36.05
N ALA A 214 18.02 -35.39 36.51
CA ALA A 214 18.62 -34.24 37.19
C ALA A 214 18.56 -32.94 36.36
N LEU A 215 18.71 -33.04 35.04
CA LEU A 215 18.57 -31.92 34.12
C LEU A 215 17.15 -31.35 34.10
N ASP A 216 16.13 -32.20 34.08
CA ASP A 216 14.73 -31.79 34.03
C ASP A 216 14.32 -31.11 35.34
N ARG A 217 14.80 -31.61 36.49
CA ARG A 217 14.63 -30.92 37.78
C ARG A 217 15.32 -29.56 37.83
N ARG A 218 16.53 -29.45 37.27
CA ARG A 218 17.26 -28.16 37.20
C ARG A 218 16.51 -27.14 36.36
N ILE A 219 15.98 -27.56 35.20
CA ILE A 219 15.17 -26.72 34.31
C ILE A 219 13.86 -26.31 35.00
N ALA A 220 13.18 -27.24 35.66
CA ALA A 220 11.95 -26.98 36.39
C ALA A 220 12.14 -25.96 37.53
N ARG A 221 13.20 -26.13 38.35
CA ARG A 221 13.54 -25.17 39.41
C ARG A 221 13.79 -23.77 38.85
N LEU A 222 14.51 -23.68 37.74
CA LEU A 222 14.78 -22.38 37.11
C LEU A 222 13.50 -21.70 36.60
N ARG A 223 12.55 -22.47 36.04
CA ARG A 223 11.23 -21.95 35.64
C ARG A 223 10.45 -21.37 36.83
N CYS A 224 10.46 -22.04 37.98
CA CYS A 224 9.84 -21.51 39.20
C CYS A 224 10.51 -20.22 39.69
N GLN A 225 11.83 -20.11 39.54
CA GLN A 225 12.60 -18.93 39.95
C GLN A 225 12.47 -17.74 38.98
N ALA A 226 12.11 -17.99 37.73
CA ALA A 226 12.00 -16.97 36.69
C ALA A 226 10.77 -17.24 35.78
N PRO A 227 9.55 -17.11 36.31
CA PRO A 227 8.31 -17.36 35.58
C PRO A 227 8.09 -16.40 34.40
N GLU A 228 8.64 -15.20 34.46
CA GLU A 228 8.56 -14.15 33.44
C GLU A 228 9.48 -14.40 32.23
N GLN A 229 10.52 -15.23 32.39
CA GLN A 229 11.54 -15.44 31.35
C GLN A 229 11.05 -16.36 30.23
N ASN A 230 11.35 -16.04 28.98
CA ASN A 230 11.04 -16.90 27.85
C ASN A 230 12.01 -18.11 27.78
N LEU A 231 11.72 -19.07 26.90
CA LEU A 231 12.54 -20.30 26.77
C LEU A 231 13.99 -20.03 26.35
N ARG A 232 14.27 -18.93 25.64
CA ARG A 232 15.61 -18.58 25.21
C ARG A 232 16.43 -18.06 26.39
N GLU A 233 15.85 -17.16 27.19
CA GLU A 233 16.47 -16.62 28.41
C GLU A 233 16.78 -17.73 29.43
N LEU A 234 15.86 -18.68 29.61
CA LEU A 234 16.12 -19.85 30.46
C LEU A 234 17.27 -20.71 29.92
N ALA A 235 17.35 -20.88 28.61
CA ALA A 235 18.39 -21.68 27.97
C ALA A 235 19.77 -21.03 28.11
N GLU A 236 19.84 -19.70 27.95
CA GLU A 236 21.07 -18.91 28.15
C GLU A 236 21.58 -19.04 29.59
N ARG A 237 20.72 -18.92 30.61
CA ARG A 237 21.09 -19.11 32.02
C ARG A 237 21.59 -20.51 32.37
N LEU A 238 21.17 -21.52 31.61
CA LEU A 238 21.58 -22.91 31.81
C LEU A 238 22.77 -23.33 30.96
N GLY A 239 23.22 -22.49 30.02
CA GLY A 239 24.20 -22.87 29.00
C GLY A 239 23.69 -23.99 28.08
N LEU A 240 22.39 -24.01 27.79
CA LEU A 240 21.73 -25.03 26.97
C LEU A 240 21.15 -24.41 25.69
N SER A 241 20.81 -25.25 24.73
CA SER A 241 20.02 -24.80 23.57
C SER A 241 18.54 -24.65 23.93
N ARG A 242 17.86 -23.67 23.30
CA ARG A 242 16.40 -23.46 23.44
C ARG A 242 15.60 -24.75 23.23
N ALA A 243 15.99 -25.53 22.22
CA ALA A 243 15.34 -26.81 21.91
C ALA A 243 15.51 -27.85 23.02
N ARG A 244 16.66 -27.89 23.71
CA ARG A 244 16.90 -28.81 24.82
C ARG A 244 16.03 -28.45 26.04
N VAL A 245 15.90 -27.16 26.34
CA VAL A 245 14.98 -26.67 27.39
C VAL A 245 13.52 -26.95 27.02
N GLN A 246 13.13 -26.70 25.77
CA GLN A 246 11.77 -26.99 25.30
C GLN A 246 11.41 -28.48 25.45
N ARG A 247 12.29 -29.40 25.04
CA ARG A 247 12.06 -30.85 25.19
C ARG A 247 11.95 -31.30 26.65
N SER A 248 12.66 -30.63 27.55
CA SER A 248 12.55 -30.88 28.99
C SER A 248 11.16 -30.52 29.51
N PHE A 249 10.64 -29.32 29.18
CA PHE A 249 9.28 -28.94 29.56
C PHE A 249 8.21 -29.85 28.96
N GLN A 250 8.36 -30.26 27.69
CA GLN A 250 7.44 -31.23 27.07
C GLN A 250 7.40 -32.56 27.83
N ARG A 251 8.54 -33.05 28.33
CA ARG A 251 8.58 -34.26 29.16
C ARG A 251 7.90 -34.06 30.51
N LEU A 252 8.16 -32.94 31.17
CA LEU A 252 7.55 -32.59 32.45
C LEU A 252 6.02 -32.48 32.32
N GLU A 253 5.53 -31.74 31.32
CA GLU A 253 4.10 -31.63 31.01
C GLU A 253 3.48 -33.00 30.71
N ALA A 254 4.11 -33.82 29.87
CA ALA A 254 3.62 -35.15 29.53
C ALA A 254 3.63 -36.15 30.71
N GLN A 255 4.55 -35.99 31.67
CA GLN A 255 4.56 -36.82 32.88
C GLN A 255 3.49 -36.36 33.87
N ALA A 256 3.31 -35.06 34.04
CA ALA A 256 2.23 -34.51 34.86
C ALA A 256 0.86 -34.95 34.35
N GLU A 257 0.64 -34.93 33.02
CA GLU A 257 -0.61 -35.37 32.41
C GLU A 257 -0.89 -36.87 32.64
N ARG A 258 0.14 -37.71 32.53
CA ARG A 258 0.02 -39.15 32.83
C ARG A 258 -0.41 -39.40 34.28
N ILE A 259 0.14 -38.66 35.23
CA ILE A 259 -0.24 -38.78 36.64
C ILE A 259 -1.70 -38.38 36.84
N ARG A 260 -2.13 -37.23 36.27
CA ARG A 260 -3.54 -36.78 36.32
C ARG A 260 -4.51 -37.83 35.81
N ALA A 261 -4.19 -38.45 34.67
CA ALA A 261 -5.03 -39.50 34.08
C ALA A 261 -5.14 -40.73 34.99
N THR A 262 -4.07 -41.08 35.71
CA THR A 262 -4.06 -42.24 36.62
C THR A 262 -4.82 -41.96 37.92
N SER A 263 -4.77 -40.72 38.42
CA SER A 263 -5.47 -40.29 39.65
C SER A 263 -6.97 -39.99 39.45
N GLY A 264 -7.45 -39.81 38.22
CA GLY A 264 -8.87 -39.59 37.90
C GLY A 264 -9.66 -40.85 37.52
N MET A 265 -9.00 -42.01 37.47
CA MET A 265 -9.61 -43.32 37.15
C MET A 265 -9.92 -44.19 38.39
N GLY A 266 -9.71 -43.67 39.60
CA GLY A 266 -10.03 -44.32 40.86
C GLY A 266 -10.94 -43.44 41.71
#